data_AF-A0A536DJM9-F1
#
_entry.id   AF-A0A536DJM9-F1
#
_cell.length_a   1.000
_cell.length_b   1.000
_cell.length_c   1.000
_cell.angle_alpha   90.00
_cell.angle_beta   90.00
_cell.angle_gamma   90.00
#
_symmetry.space_group_name_H-M   'P 1'
#
loop_
_entity.id
_entity.type
_entity.pdbx_description
1 polymer ?
#
loop_
_entity_poly.entity_id
_entity_poly.type
_entity_poly.pdbx_seq_one_letter_code
_entity_poly.pdbx_strand_id
1 'polypeptide(L)' 'GGLAQYDVYATADGRYISLGALEPKFLMNFLERVGRPELARLRDRDQLRSELQAIFRQRTLQDWVAYLADVDTCFAP' A
#
# COMPACT_ATOMS: atom_id res chain seq x y z
N GLY A 1 14.97 7.87 -4.77
CA GLY A 1 15.28 6.44 -4.56
C GLY A 1 14.64 5.93 -3.29
N GLY A 2 13.30 5.83 -3.27
CA GLY A 2 12.56 5.15 -2.21
C GLY A 2 12.22 3.73 -2.65
N LEU A 3 12.09 2.81 -1.71
CA LEU A 3 11.58 1.47 -1.99
C LEU A 3 10.07 1.59 -2.26
N ALA A 4 9.47 0.82 -3.17
CA ALA A 4 8.01 0.84 -3.37
C ALA A 4 7.23 0.51 -2.07
N GLN A 5 7.87 -0.20 -1.15
CA GLN A 5 7.37 -0.53 0.19
C GLN A 5 7.65 0.55 1.25
N TYR A 6 8.27 1.68 0.86
CA TYR A 6 8.52 2.87 1.66
C TYR A 6 8.31 4.13 0.80
N ASP A 7 7.04 4.45 0.54
CA ASP A 7 6.64 5.56 -0.33
C ASP A 7 5.28 6.15 0.08
N VAL A 8 4.92 7.28 -0.51
CA VAL A 8 3.68 8.00 -0.23
C VAL A 8 2.73 7.87 -1.41
N TYR A 9 1.52 7.40 -1.13
CA TYR A 9 0.51 7.12 -2.15
C TYR A 9 -0.68 8.05 -2.01
N ALA A 10 -1.17 8.56 -3.14
CA ALA A 10 -2.38 9.38 -3.17
C ALA A 10 -3.62 8.47 -3.06
N THR A 11 -4.56 8.88 -2.21
CA THR A 11 -5.87 8.24 -2.00
C THR A 11 -6.95 8.90 -2.85
N ALA A 12 -8.15 8.32 -2.86
CA ALA A 12 -9.29 8.84 -3.65
C ALA A 12 -9.66 10.29 -3.31
N ASP A 13 -9.48 10.69 -2.05
CA ASP A 13 -9.83 12.02 -1.51
C ASP A 13 -8.74 13.08 -1.79
N GLY A 14 -7.71 12.73 -2.57
CA GLY A 14 -6.55 13.60 -2.81
C GLY A 14 -5.60 13.72 -1.62
N ARG A 15 -5.84 12.98 -0.53
CA ARG A 15 -4.92 12.86 0.61
C ARG A 15 -3.84 11.83 0.34
N TYR A 16 -2.81 11.81 1.17
CA TYR A 16 -1.67 10.93 1.02
C TYR A 16 -1.60 9.94 2.17
N ILE A 17 -1.17 8.71 1.91
CA ILE A 17 -0.87 7.71 2.92
C ILE A 17 0.56 7.24 2.71
N SER A 18 1.34 7.18 3.79
CA SER A 18 2.70 6.64 3.76
C SER A 18 2.66 5.15 4.08
N LEU A 19 3.14 4.34 3.14
CA LEU A 19 3.30 2.90 3.35
C LEU A 19 4.75 2.66 3.77
N GLY A 20 4.96 2.23 5.01
CA GLY A 20 6.26 1.91 5.60
C GLY A 20 6.47 0.40 5.79
N ALA A 21 6.07 -0.40 4.80
CA ALA A 21 6.19 -1.86 4.81
C ALA A 21 7.63 -2.33 4.53
N LEU A 22 8.59 -1.88 5.35
CA LEU A 22 10.02 -2.23 5.22
C LEU A 22 10.27 -3.74 5.30
N GLU A 23 9.43 -4.48 6.04
CA GLU A 23 9.46 -5.93 6.07
C GLU A 23 8.52 -6.54 5.02
N PRO A 24 8.97 -7.57 4.28
CA PRO A 24 8.19 -8.21 3.22
C PRO A 24 6.89 -8.84 3.70
N LYS A 25 6.82 -9.23 4.98
CA LYS A 25 5.60 -9.77 5.60
C LYS A 25 4.46 -8.74 5.64
N PHE A 26 4.77 -7.48 5.90
CA PHE A 26 3.76 -6.41 5.99
C PHE A 26 3.21 -6.07 4.60
N LEU A 27 4.10 -6.00 3.60
CA LEU A 27 3.69 -5.82 2.22
C LEU A 27 2.81 -6.99 1.76
N MET A 28 3.20 -8.23 2.10
CA MET A 28 2.43 -9.42 1.70
C MET A 28 1.06 -9.46 2.38
N ASN A 29 0.97 -9.18 3.68
CA ASN A 29 -0.30 -9.06 4.40
C ASN A 29 -1.22 -8.00 3.77
N PHE A 30 -0.67 -6.82 3.43
CA PHE A 30 -1.42 -5.78 2.74
C PHE A 30 -1.92 -6.27 1.38
N LEU A 31 -1.05 -6.85 0.57
CA LEU A 31 -1.36 -7.35 -0.77
C LEU A 31 -2.41 -8.47 -0.75
N GLU A 32 -2.33 -9.39 0.22
CA GLU A 32 -3.34 -10.42 0.44
C GLU A 32 -4.68 -9.79 0.85
N ARG A 33 -4.66 -8.79 1.73
CA ARG A 33 -5.86 -8.11 2.20
C ARG A 33 -6.58 -7.37 1.07
N VAL A 34 -5.84 -6.66 0.21
CA VAL A 34 -6.40 -6.00 -0.98
C VAL A 34 -6.71 -6.97 -2.13
N GLY A 35 -6.49 -8.27 -1.94
CA GLY A 35 -6.82 -9.31 -2.91
C GLY A 35 -5.88 -9.35 -4.13
N ARG A 36 -4.66 -8.83 -4.00
CA ARG A 36 -3.64 -8.76 -5.06
C ARG A 36 -2.30 -9.37 -4.61
N PRO A 37 -2.27 -10.63 -4.12
CA PRO A 37 -1.03 -11.29 -3.69
C PRO A 37 -0.01 -11.47 -4.83
N GLU A 38 -0.47 -11.46 -6.07
CA GLU A 38 0.37 -11.54 -7.27
C GLU A 38 1.41 -10.41 -7.37
N LEU A 39 1.09 -9.23 -6.82
CA LEU A 39 1.97 -8.07 -6.85
C LEU A 39 3.26 -8.30 -6.03
N ALA A 40 3.24 -9.21 -5.05
CA ALA A 40 4.42 -9.56 -4.28
C ALA A 40 5.50 -10.26 -5.12
N ARG A 41 5.13 -10.80 -6.29
CA ARG A 41 6.04 -11.45 -7.23
C ARG A 41 6.63 -10.48 -8.26
N LEU A 42 6.15 -9.23 -8.32
CA LEU A 42 6.70 -8.23 -9.22
C LEU A 42 8.14 -7.88 -8.81
N ARG A 43 9.08 -8.13 -9.72
CA ARG A 43 10.47 -7.68 -9.58
C ARG A 43 10.63 -6.21 -9.95
N ASP A 44 9.75 -5.70 -10.80
CA ASP A 44 9.73 -4.32 -11.22
C ASP A 44 9.06 -3.44 -10.17
N ARG A 45 9.84 -2.52 -9.60
CA ARG A 45 9.39 -1.66 -8.49
C ARG A 45 8.51 -0.51 -8.96
N ASP A 46 8.71 -0.02 -10.17
CA ASP A 46 7.90 1.05 -10.75
C ASP A 46 6.50 0.54 -11.10
N GLN A 47 6.42 -0.68 -11.64
CA GLN A 47 5.16 -1.35 -11.89
C GLN A 47 4.41 -1.62 -10.58
N LEU A 48 5.10 -2.17 -9.56
CA LEU A 48 4.51 -2.39 -8.24
C LEU A 48 3.98 -1.07 -7.65
N ARG A 49 4.75 0.02 -7.75
CA ARG A 49 4.34 1.35 -7.27
C ARG A 49 3.09 1.85 -7.99
N SER A 50 3.01 1.71 -9.31
CA SER A 50 1.82 2.11 -10.07
C SER A 50 0.58 1.32 -9.66
N GLU A 51 0.72 0.01 -9.47
CA GLU A 51 -0.38 -0.84 -9.00
C GLU A 51 -0.83 -0.46 -7.59
N LEU A 52 0.11 -0.26 -6.66
CA LEU A 52 -0.19 0.23 -5.32
C LEU A 52 -0.89 1.59 -5.36
N GLN A 53 -0.42 2.53 -6.19
CA GLN A 53 -1.08 3.83 -6.37
C GLN A 53 -2.51 3.68 -6.90
N ALA A 54 -2.73 2.79 -7.87
CA ALA A 54 -4.07 2.51 -8.37
C ALA A 54 -4.97 1.90 -7.28
N ILE A 55 -4.44 1.02 -6.44
CA ILE A 55 -5.15 0.46 -5.27
C ILE A 55 -5.51 1.56 -4.28
N PHE A 56 -4.53 2.34 -3.83
CA PHE A 56 -4.76 3.41 -2.84
C PHE A 56 -5.77 4.45 -3.32
N ARG A 57 -5.84 4.72 -4.63
CA ARG A 57 -6.84 5.60 -5.24
C ARG A 57 -8.27 5.07 -5.26
N GLN A 58 -8.51 3.79 -4.94
CA GLN A 58 -9.87 3.23 -4.91
C GLN A 58 -10.65 3.65 -3.66
N ARG A 59 -9.96 4.08 -2.60
CA ARG A 59 -10.56 4.39 -1.29
C ARG A 59 -9.98 5.68 -0.72
N THR A 60 -10.72 6.32 0.18
CA THR A 60 -10.26 7.54 0.87
C THR A 60 -9.28 7.18 1.97
N LEU A 61 -8.49 8.16 2.44
CA LEU A 61 -7.55 7.94 3.56
C LEU A 61 -8.25 7.36 4.80
N GLN A 62 -9.42 7.90 5.15
CA GLN A 62 -10.17 7.45 6.32
C GLN A 62 -10.63 5.99 6.19
N ASP A 63 -11.06 5.59 4.99
CA ASP A 63 -11.45 4.21 4.71
C ASP A 63 -10.23 3.28 4.77
N TRP A 64 -9.08 3.70 4.24
CA TRP A 64 -7.82 2.95 4.39
C TRP A 64 -7.40 2.78 5.84
N VAL A 65 -7.44 3.85 6.65
CA VAL A 65 -7.12 3.78 8.07
C VAL A 65 -8.06 2.82 8.79
N ALA A 66 -9.37 2.87 8.52
CA ALA A 66 -10.34 1.95 9.11
C ALA A 66 -10.15 0.50 8.63
N TYR A 67 -9.85 0.31 7.34
CA TYR A 67 -9.68 -0.99 6.71
C TYR A 67 -8.39 -1.70 7.16
N LEU A 68 -7.34 -0.92 7.40
CA LEU A 68 -6.04 -1.39 7.88
C LEU A 68 -5.89 -1.28 9.40
N ALA A 69 -6.87 -0.75 10.12
CA ALA A 69 -6.85 -0.67 11.60
C ALA A 69 -6.71 -2.05 12.26
N ASP A 70 -7.21 -3.10 11.59
CA ASP A 70 -7.15 -4.50 12.03
C ASP A 70 -5.93 -5.25 11.47
N VAL A 71 -5.17 -4.60 10.58
CA VAL A 71 -4.02 -5.21 9.91
C VAL A 71 -2.76 -4.65 10.53
N ASP A 72 -1.96 -5.53 11.12
CA ASP A 72 -0.60 -5.25 11.58
C ASP A 72 0.26 -4.81 10.38
N THR A 73 0.16 -3.53 10.01
CA THR A 73 0.84 -2.92 8.88
C THR A 73 1.42 -1.59 9.35
N CYS A 74 2.70 -1.39 9.12
CA CYS A 74 3.34 -0.10 9.38
C CYS A 74 2.94 0.89 8.26
N PHE A 75 1.82 1.58 8.45
CA PHE A 75 1.43 2.74 7.63
C PHE A 75 1.20 3.96 8.52
N ALA A 76 1.41 5.16 7.98
CA ALA A 76 1.05 6.40 8.64
C ALA A 76 0.21 7.29 7.70
N PRO A 77 -0.92 7.86 8.19
CA PRO A 77 -1.78 8.76 7.42
C PRO A 77 -1.19 10.15 7.23
#